data_AF-A0A3P7LQ74-F1
#
_entry.id   AF-A0A3P7LQ74-F1
#
_cell.length_a   1.000
_cell.length_b   1.000
_cell.length_c   1.000
_cell.angle_alpha   90.00
_cell.angle_beta   90.00
_cell.angle_gamma   90.00
#
_symmetry.space_group_name_H-M   'P 1'
#
loop_
_entity.id
_entity.type
_entity.pdbx_description
1 polymer ?
#
loop_
_entity_poly.entity_id
_entity_poly.type
_entity_poly.pdbx_seq_one_letter_code
_entity_poly.pdbx_strand_id
1 'polypeptide(L)'
;MNQTIDLENFTSLLDGVESRIRSVYNEVEKIKQRLTKPYDSLRSHVTRIRRLGLICDSLRKIQRISTYIRRLQQAPNDLSKASEALSELKYAFASMDWQGIDLLEKYHVVMMKERSRVETHAWQLVRSSSDVGDQARLGLGLQVRLHSLPIS
;
A
#
# COMPACT_ATOMS: atom_id res chain seq x y z
N MET A 1 -28.37 -76.67 13.97
CA MET A 1 -27.85 -75.95 15.16
C MET A 1 -26.59 -75.15 14.84
N ASN A 2 -25.55 -75.69 14.16
CA ASN A 2 -24.36 -74.91 13.81
C ASN A 2 -24.62 -73.68 12.93
N GLN A 3 -25.51 -73.77 11.93
CA GLN A 3 -25.81 -72.63 11.03
C GLN A 3 -26.44 -71.42 11.75
N THR A 4 -27.15 -71.64 12.85
CA THR A 4 -27.82 -70.58 13.62
C THR A 4 -26.81 -69.85 14.50
N ILE A 5 -25.83 -70.57 15.06
CA ILE A 5 -24.74 -70.04 15.89
C ILE A 5 -23.76 -69.21 15.04
N ASP A 6 -23.45 -69.65 13.82
CA ASP A 6 -22.62 -68.88 12.88
C ASP A 6 -23.31 -67.58 12.43
N LEU A 7 -24.64 -67.61 12.27
CA LEU A 7 -25.41 -66.41 11.94
C LEU A 7 -25.37 -65.41 13.10
N GLU A 8 -25.58 -65.87 14.33
CA GLU A 8 -25.55 -65.04 15.55
C GLU A 8 -24.16 -64.41 15.78
N ASN A 9 -23.10 -65.18 15.52
CA ASN A 9 -21.73 -64.69 15.53
C ASN A 9 -21.51 -63.62 14.45
N PHE A 10 -22.01 -63.81 13.24
CA PHE A 10 -21.91 -62.81 12.17
C PHE A 10 -22.66 -61.51 12.51
N THR A 11 -23.85 -61.61 13.10
CA THR A 11 -24.62 -60.44 13.54
C THR A 11 -23.88 -59.68 14.63
N SER A 12 -23.29 -60.38 15.61
CA SER A 12 -22.49 -59.74 16.66
C SER A 12 -21.23 -59.06 16.14
N LEU A 13 -20.59 -59.64 15.11
CA LEU A 13 -19.46 -59.03 14.41
C LEU A 13 -19.89 -57.78 13.63
N LEU A 14 -21.06 -57.82 12.97
CA LEU A 14 -21.65 -56.69 12.28
C LEU A 14 -21.96 -55.54 13.24
N ASP A 15 -22.59 -55.83 14.38
CA ASP A 15 -22.87 -54.85 15.43
C ASP A 15 -21.57 -54.25 16.00
N GLY A 16 -20.54 -55.08 16.18
CA GLY A 16 -19.21 -54.63 16.59
C GLY A 16 -18.55 -53.70 15.57
N VAL A 17 -18.66 -54.01 14.28
CA VAL A 17 -18.17 -53.15 13.19
C VAL A 17 -18.97 -51.85 13.12
N GLU A 18 -20.30 -51.89 13.23
CA GLU A 18 -21.15 -50.71 13.20
C GLU A 18 -20.84 -49.78 14.38
N SER A 19 -20.68 -50.32 15.59
CA SER A 19 -20.29 -49.57 16.78
C SER A 19 -18.93 -48.89 16.60
N ARG A 20 -17.95 -49.59 16.01
CA ARG A 20 -16.63 -49.02 15.71
C ARG A 20 -16.71 -47.92 14.65
N ILE A 21 -17.49 -48.11 13.58
CA ILE A 21 -17.73 -47.07 12.56
C ILE A 21 -18.34 -45.83 13.21
N ARG A 22 -19.36 -46.00 14.07
CA ARG A 22 -20.02 -44.90 14.77
C ARG A 22 -19.07 -44.18 15.74
N SER A 23 -18.21 -44.93 16.43
CA SER A 23 -17.17 -44.36 17.30
C SER A 23 -16.16 -43.52 16.50
N VAL A 24 -15.65 -44.06 15.40
CA VAL A 24 -14.73 -43.33 14.51
C VAL A 24 -15.38 -42.07 13.94
N TYR A 25 -16.63 -42.14 13.51
CA TYR A 25 -17.38 -40.99 13.02
C TYR A 25 -17.49 -39.88 14.07
N ASN A 26 -17.80 -40.25 15.32
CA ASN A 26 -17.89 -39.30 16.43
C ASN A 26 -16.53 -38.65 16.75
N GLU A 27 -15.44 -39.42 16.71
CA GLU A 27 -14.08 -38.87 16.91
C GLU A 27 -13.68 -37.92 15.78
N VAL A 28 -14.01 -38.25 14.52
CA VAL A 28 -13.78 -37.36 13.38
C VAL A 28 -14.55 -36.05 13.53
N GLU A 29 -15.81 -36.09 13.97
CA GLU A 29 -16.60 -34.87 14.15
C GLU A 29 -16.07 -34.02 15.31
N LYS A 30 -15.59 -34.64 16.40
CA LYS A 30 -14.89 -33.92 17.48
C LYS A 30 -13.62 -33.24 16.97
N ILE A 31 -12.80 -33.93 16.17
CA ILE A 31 -11.57 -33.36 15.58
C ILE A 31 -11.93 -32.17 14.69
N LYS A 32 -12.95 -32.30 13.83
CA LYS A 32 -13.42 -31.24 12.96
C LYS A 32 -13.85 -30.02 13.76
N GLN A 33 -14.65 -30.18 14.81
CA GLN A 33 -15.07 -29.08 15.69
C GLN A 33 -13.89 -28.40 16.39
N ARG A 34 -12.89 -29.18 16.82
CA ARG A 34 -11.64 -28.66 17.42
C ARG A 34 -10.80 -27.90 16.42
N LEU A 35 -10.92 -28.17 15.12
CA LEU A 35 -10.20 -27.50 14.04
C LEU A 35 -10.93 -26.24 13.54
N THR A 36 -12.26 -26.22 13.56
CA THR A 36 -13.05 -25.08 13.07
C THR A 36 -12.74 -23.80 13.85
N LYS A 37 -12.76 -23.85 15.19
CA LYS A 37 -12.48 -22.69 16.04
C LYS A 37 -11.10 -22.04 15.81
N PRO A 38 -9.98 -22.79 15.81
CA PRO A 38 -8.67 -22.20 15.54
C PRO A 38 -8.53 -21.74 14.09
N TYR A 39 -9.19 -22.41 13.13
CA TYR A 39 -9.22 -21.96 11.74
C TYR A 39 -9.89 -20.59 11.60
N ASP A 40 -11.05 -20.39 12.22
CA ASP A 40 -11.76 -19.11 12.19
C ASP A 40 -10.97 -17.99 12.89
N SER A 41 -10.33 -18.33 14.02
CA SER A 41 -9.43 -17.41 14.74
C SER A 41 -8.24 -17.00 13.87
N LEU A 42 -7.58 -17.96 13.23
CA LEU A 42 -6.47 -17.70 12.31
C LEU A 42 -6.93 -16.85 11.12
N ARG A 43 -8.09 -17.15 10.53
CA ARG A 43 -8.68 -16.37 9.43
C ARG A 43 -8.95 -14.93 9.85
N SER A 44 -9.44 -14.71 11.06
CA SER A 44 -9.64 -13.37 11.64
C SER A 44 -8.31 -12.64 11.80
N HIS A 45 -7.28 -13.30 12.35
CA HIS A 45 -5.94 -12.73 12.49
C HIS A 45 -5.31 -12.38 11.14
N VAL A 46 -5.39 -13.25 10.13
CA VAL A 46 -4.91 -12.96 8.77
C VAL A 46 -5.62 -11.73 8.18
N THR A 47 -6.93 -11.60 8.42
CA THR A 47 -7.70 -10.43 7.97
C THR A 47 -7.23 -9.16 8.66
N ARG A 48 -6.96 -9.21 9.96
CA ARG A 48 -6.41 -8.06 10.73
C ARG A 48 -5.02 -7.68 10.24
N ILE A 49 -4.14 -8.65 9.99
CA ILE A 49 -2.79 -8.40 9.46
C ILE A 49 -2.87 -7.72 8.09
N ARG A 50 -3.77 -8.16 7.21
CA ARG A 50 -3.98 -7.50 5.90
C ARG A 50 -4.42 -6.05 6.07
N ARG A 51 -5.38 -5.78 6.96
CA ARG A 51 -5.82 -4.41 7.26
C ARG A 51 -4.68 -3.55 7.81
N LEU A 52 -3.87 -4.08 8.72
CA LEU A 52 -2.67 -3.40 9.21
C LEU A 52 -1.66 -3.13 8.10
N GLY A 53 -1.48 -4.07 7.16
CA GLY A 53 -0.65 -3.87 5.98
C GLY A 53 -1.07 -2.65 5.17
N LEU A 54 -2.38 -2.53 4.88
CA LEU A 54 -2.94 -1.39 4.15
C LEU A 54 -2.71 -0.06 4.90
N ILE A 55 -2.87 -0.06 6.22
CA ILE A 55 -2.62 1.12 7.07
C ILE A 55 -1.13 1.48 7.04
N CYS A 56 -0.25 0.51 7.22
CA CYS A 56 1.20 0.71 7.16
C CYS A 56 1.65 1.24 5.80
N ASP A 57 1.10 0.74 4.70
CA ASP A 57 1.42 1.24 3.36
C ASP A 57 0.95 2.67 3.17
N SER A 58 -0.24 3.02 3.68
CA SER A 58 -0.73 4.41 3.70
C SER A 58 0.19 5.31 4.51
N LEU A 59 0.66 4.85 5.67
CA LEU A 59 1.60 5.58 6.52
C LEU A 59 2.97 5.77 5.85
N ARG A 60 3.49 4.75 5.17
CA ARG A 60 4.75 4.86 4.39
C ARG A 60 4.62 5.89 3.28
N LYS A 61 3.47 5.95 2.59
CA LYS A 61 3.21 7.00 1.58
C LYS A 61 3.24 8.40 2.20
N ILE A 62 2.59 8.59 3.35
CA ILE A 62 2.63 9.87 4.08
C ILE A 62 4.05 10.24 4.50
N GLN A 63 4.81 9.30 5.06
CA GLN A 63 6.20 9.52 5.44
C GLN A 63 7.07 9.93 4.24
N ARG A 64 6.85 9.28 3.09
CA ARG A 64 7.56 9.59 1.84
C ARG A 64 7.24 11.02 1.37
N ILE A 65 5.96 11.42 1.37
CA ILE A 65 5.52 12.79 1.07
C ILE A 65 6.18 13.81 2.01
N SER A 66 6.18 13.55 3.32
CA SER A 66 6.83 14.41 4.31
C SER A 66 8.33 14.58 4.05
N THR A 67 9.01 13.50 3.65
CA THR A 67 10.44 13.54 3.30
C THR A 67 10.70 14.38 2.06
N TYR A 68 9.86 14.26 1.02
CA TYR A 68 9.98 15.08 -0.20
C TYR A 68 9.76 16.56 0.07
N ILE A 69 8.79 16.92 0.91
CA ILE A 69 8.55 18.31 1.31
C ILE A 69 9.72 18.87 2.11
N ARG A 70 10.27 18.08 3.03
CA ARG A 70 11.47 18.48 3.77
C ARG A 70 12.66 18.72 2.83
N ARG A 71 12.87 17.86 1.83
CA ARG A 71 13.91 18.05 0.80
C ARG A 71 13.68 19.34 0.01
N LEU A 72 12.43 19.63 -0.36
CA LEU A 72 12.06 20.86 -1.07
C LEU A 72 12.35 22.12 -0.24
N GLN A 73 12.05 22.08 1.07
CA GLN A 73 12.35 23.19 1.99
C GLN A 73 13.85 23.38 2.24
N GLN A 74 14.64 22.31 2.19
CA GLN A 74 16.09 22.34 2.46
C GLN A 74 16.94 22.74 1.25
N ALA A 75 16.39 22.70 0.03
CA ALA A 75 17.11 23.06 -1.19
C ALA A 75 16.46 24.24 -1.95
N PRO A 76 16.36 25.45 -1.35
CA PRO A 76 15.68 26.58 -1.97
C PRO A 76 16.42 27.18 -3.18
N ASN A 77 17.74 26.96 -3.30
CA ASN A 77 18.62 27.61 -4.28
C ASN A 77 18.89 26.78 -5.54
N ASP A 78 18.63 25.46 -5.52
CA ASP A 78 18.88 24.58 -6.66
C ASP A 78 17.58 24.35 -7.45
N LEU A 79 17.33 25.19 -8.46
CA LEU A 79 16.09 25.15 -9.27
C LEU A 79 15.81 23.77 -9.89
N SER A 80 16.87 23.07 -10.33
CA SER A 80 16.78 21.72 -10.93
C SER A 80 16.32 20.68 -9.90
N LYS A 81 16.94 20.66 -8.71
CA LYS A 81 16.58 19.73 -7.63
C LYS A 81 15.20 20.01 -7.05
N ALA A 82 14.83 21.29 -6.95
CA ALA A 82 13.49 21.69 -6.51
C ALA A 82 12.41 21.23 -7.51
N SER A 83 12.69 21.33 -8.81
CA SER A 83 11.79 20.85 -9.87
C SER A 83 11.64 19.33 -9.88
N GLU A 84 12.73 18.59 -9.68
CA GLU A 84 12.70 17.13 -9.59
C GLU A 84 11.91 16.67 -8.36
N ALA A 85 12.20 17.24 -7.18
CA ALA A 85 11.47 16.96 -5.95
C ALA A 85 9.97 17.28 -6.07
N LEU A 86 9.62 18.34 -6.80
CA LEU A 86 8.23 18.71 -7.07
C LEU A 86 7.50 17.70 -7.96
N SER A 87 8.17 17.16 -8.97
CA SER A 87 7.63 16.11 -9.84
C SER A 87 7.42 14.80 -9.08
N GLU A 88 8.41 14.38 -8.28
CA GLU A 88 8.29 13.21 -7.39
C GLU A 88 7.13 13.38 -6.40
N LEU A 89 6.97 14.58 -5.84
CA LEU A 89 5.90 14.90 -4.91
C LEU A 89 4.53 14.87 -5.58
N LYS A 90 4.39 15.41 -6.80
CA LYS A 90 3.16 15.33 -7.61
C LYS A 90 2.77 13.88 -7.90
N TYR A 91 3.73 13.03 -8.27
CA TYR A 91 3.48 11.60 -8.47
C TYR A 91 3.05 10.90 -7.17
N ALA A 92 3.68 11.24 -6.04
CA ALA A 92 3.31 10.69 -4.74
C ALA A 92 1.87 11.05 -4.35
N PHE A 93 1.45 12.30 -4.58
CA PHE A 93 0.07 12.74 -4.37
C PHE A 93 -0.93 12.12 -5.36
N ALA A 94 -0.54 11.82 -6.60
CA ALA A 94 -1.41 11.13 -7.56
C ALA A 94 -1.67 9.66 -7.18
N SER A 95 -0.77 9.04 -6.42
CA SER A 95 -0.85 7.63 -6.03
C SER A 95 -1.69 7.34 -4.77
N MET A 96 -2.32 8.37 -4.19
CA MET A 96 -3.04 8.29 -2.91
C MET A 96 -4.19 9.29 -2.85
N ASP A 97 -5.33 8.87 -2.30
CA ASP A 97 -6.40 9.81 -1.93
C ASP A 97 -5.96 10.60 -0.69
N TRP A 98 -5.54 11.85 -0.92
CA TRP A 98 -5.01 12.75 0.11
C TRP A 98 -6.05 13.73 0.68
N GLN A 99 -7.22 13.81 0.05
CA GLN A 99 -8.32 14.69 0.44
C GLN A 99 -8.94 14.18 1.77
N GLY A 100 -9.08 15.06 2.75
CA GLY A 100 -9.56 14.73 4.08
C GLY A 100 -8.48 14.39 5.11
N ILE A 101 -7.19 14.43 4.74
CA ILE A 101 -6.08 14.37 5.71
C ILE A 101 -5.49 15.78 5.85
N ASP A 102 -5.83 16.49 6.94
CA ASP A 102 -5.40 17.87 7.21
C ASP A 102 -3.90 18.13 7.00
N LEU A 103 -3.07 17.16 7.38
CA LEU A 103 -1.61 17.26 7.22
C LEU A 103 -1.21 17.25 5.74
N LEU A 104 -1.81 16.37 4.94
CA LEU A 104 -1.54 16.27 3.51
C LEU A 104 -2.09 17.47 2.76
N GLU A 105 -3.22 18.02 3.18
CA GLU A 105 -3.78 19.26 2.61
C GLU A 105 -2.86 20.46 2.86
N LYS A 106 -2.34 20.62 4.09
CA LYS A 106 -1.33 21.64 4.40
C LYS A 106 -0.08 21.47 3.53
N TYR A 107 0.37 20.23 3.37
CA TYR A 107 1.50 19.88 2.52
C TYR A 107 1.25 20.15 1.03
N HIS A 108 0.04 19.93 0.55
CA HIS A 108 -0.37 20.27 -0.80
C HIS A 108 -0.35 21.79 -1.04
N VAL A 109 -0.80 22.60 -0.09
CA VAL A 109 -0.71 24.07 -0.16
C VAL A 109 0.75 24.54 -0.23
N VAL A 110 1.63 23.96 0.59
CA VAL A 110 3.07 24.26 0.56
C VAL A 110 3.69 23.89 -0.79
N MET A 111 3.34 22.71 -1.33
CA MET A 111 3.77 22.27 -2.65
C MET A 111 3.36 23.27 -3.75
N MET A 112 2.10 23.72 -3.74
CA MET A 112 1.60 24.69 -4.73
C MET A 112 2.30 26.04 -4.64
N LYS A 113 2.63 26.49 -3.43
CA LYS A 113 3.40 27.73 -3.21
C LYS A 113 4.82 27.60 -3.76
N GLU A 114 5.52 26.51 -3.44
CA GLU A 114 6.87 26.26 -3.93
C GLU A 114 6.90 26.06 -5.45
N ARG A 115 5.88 25.43 -6.03
CA ARG A 115 5.71 25.36 -7.48
C ARG A 115 5.64 26.74 -8.12
N SER A 116 4.78 27.62 -7.60
CA SER A 116 4.66 28.99 -8.13
C SER A 116 5.98 29.78 -8.01
N ARG A 117 6.73 29.58 -6.92
CA ARG A 117 8.06 30.16 -6.73
C ARG A 117 9.06 29.66 -7.77
N VAL A 118 9.13 28.34 -7.98
CA VAL A 118 10.02 27.71 -8.98
C VAL A 118 9.67 28.16 -10.39
N GLU A 119 8.38 28.22 -10.74
CA GLU A 119 7.92 28.72 -12.04
C GLU A 119 8.31 30.20 -12.24
N THR A 120 8.14 31.04 -11.22
CA THR A 120 8.50 32.47 -11.29
C THR A 120 10.00 32.66 -11.45
N HIS A 121 10.82 31.93 -10.69
CA HIS A 121 12.28 31.98 -10.83
C HIS A 121 12.76 31.39 -12.16
N ALA A 122 12.12 30.34 -12.67
CA ALA A 122 12.42 29.81 -13.99
C ALA A 122 12.12 30.85 -15.08
N TRP A 123 10.99 31.57 -14.99
CA TRP A 123 10.66 32.66 -15.92
C TRP A 123 11.65 33.83 -15.86
N GLN A 124 12.07 34.22 -14.65
CA GLN A 124 13.09 35.27 -14.46
C GLN A 124 14.44 34.84 -15.03
N LEU A 125 14.83 33.58 -14.82
CA LEU A 125 16.06 33.02 -15.37
C LEU A 125 16.02 32.97 -16.90
N VAL A 126 14.92 32.52 -17.51
CA VAL A 126 14.75 32.50 -18.97
C VAL A 126 14.80 33.91 -19.55
N ARG A 127 14.14 34.88 -18.93
CA ARG A 127 14.12 36.27 -19.41
C ARG A 127 15.51 36.91 -19.34
N SER A 128 16.16 36.82 -18.18
CA SER A 128 17.51 37.36 -17.99
C SER A 128 18.57 36.68 -18.87
N SER A 129 18.44 35.39 -19.15
CA SER A 129 19.38 34.67 -20.01
C SER A 129 19.11 34.86 -21.51
N SER A 130 17.88 35.19 -21.90
CA SER A 130 17.54 35.66 -23.25
C SER A 130 18.17 37.02 -23.55
N ASP A 131 18.22 37.92 -22.56
CA ASP A 131 18.80 39.25 -22.70
C ASP A 131 20.33 39.23 -22.74
N VAL A 132 20.96 38.24 -22.06
CA VAL A 132 22.43 38.10 -21.95
C VAL A 132 23.02 37.14 -23.01
N GLY A 133 22.18 36.38 -23.72
CA GLY A 133 22.63 35.41 -24.74
C GLY A 133 23.27 34.14 -24.15
N ASP A 134 23.03 33.84 -22.88
CA ASP A 134 23.70 32.78 -22.14
C ASP A 134 22.95 31.44 -22.29
N GLN A 135 23.31 30.66 -23.32
CA GLN A 135 22.62 29.43 -23.73
C GLN A 135 22.54 28.36 -22.63
N ALA A 136 23.52 28.30 -21.72
CA ALA A 136 23.53 27.32 -20.63
C ALA A 136 22.41 27.57 -19.59
N ARG A 137 22.15 28.84 -19.28
CA ARG A 137 21.12 29.24 -18.30
C ARG A 137 19.72 29.19 -18.89
N LEU A 138 19.59 29.48 -20.20
CA LEU A 138 18.38 29.22 -20.98
C LEU A 138 18.02 27.73 -21.00
N GLY A 139 19.01 26.86 -21.27
CA GLY A 139 18.83 25.41 -21.27
C GLY A 139 18.34 24.87 -19.92
N LEU A 140 18.96 25.31 -18.82
CA LEU A 140 18.55 24.94 -17.47
C LEU A 140 17.14 25.44 -17.12
N GLY A 141 16.79 26.68 -17.49
CA GLY A 141 15.47 27.25 -17.26
C GLY A 141 14.36 26.52 -18.04
N LEU A 142 14.62 26.15 -19.30
CA LEU A 142 13.71 25.36 -20.13
C LEU A 142 13.58 23.92 -19.61
N GLN A 143 14.68 23.29 -19.19
CA GLN A 143 14.67 21.93 -18.63
C GLN A 143 13.85 21.86 -17.34
N VAL A 144 14.01 22.83 -16.44
CA VAL A 144 13.21 22.95 -15.21
C VAL A 144 11.72 23.15 -15.54
N ARG A 145 11.40 23.92 -16.58
CA ARG A 145 10.02 24.08 -17.04
C ARG A 145 9.43 22.80 -17.61
N LEU A 146 10.19 22.06 -18.42
CA LEU A 146 9.75 20.76 -18.94
C LEU A 146 9.56 19.72 -17.84
N HIS A 147 10.41 19.75 -16.81
CA HIS A 147 10.32 18.81 -15.70
C HIS A 147 9.17 19.17 -14.72
N SER A 148 8.89 20.46 -14.52
CA SER A 148 7.78 20.93 -13.66
C SER A 148 6.39 20.89 -14.33
N LEU A 149 6.34 20.76 -15.66
CA LEU A 149 5.12 20.56 -16.44
C LEU A 149 5.24 19.27 -17.29
N PRO A 150 4.82 18.09 -16.79
CA PRO A 150 4.27 17.13 -17.71
C PRO A 150 2.93 17.71 -18.18
N ILE A 151 2.87 17.97 -19.47
CA ILE A 151 1.68 18.32 -20.26
C ILE A 151 0.53 17.37 -19.88
N SER A 152 -0.64 17.97 -19.71
CA SER A 152 -2.01 17.42 -19.57
C SER A 152 -2.18 15.92 -19.38
#